data_AF-A0A973EY84-F1
#
_entry.id   AF-A0A973EY84-F1
#
_cell.length_a   1.000
_cell.length_b   1.000
_cell.length_c   1.000
_cell.angle_alpha   90.00
_cell.angle_beta   90.00
_cell.angle_gamma   90.00
#
_symmetry.space_group_name_H-M   'P 1'
#
loop_
_entity.id
_entity.type
_entity.pdbx_description
1 polymer ?
#
loop_
_entity_poly.entity_id
_entity_poly.type
_entity_poly.pdbx_seq_one_letter_code
_entity_poly.pdbx_strand_id
1 'polypeptide(L)'
;MQIKGKLTGQIEKTSFSQNVTIAPGETKLVSFTPDTYPQLIFQNPRLWWPHNLGPQNLYELNLSFEASGKVTDLKKVRFGIREITSWMNSFDSLKTRVYQINGKNMVIRGGGYVQDLMLRPSNERIDADIMYAKHMNLNALRMEAPRGSDYLFDRCDEEGILLMVGWCCCSAWERWNN
;
A
#
# COMPACT_ATOMS: atom_id res chain seq x y z
N MET A 1 24.90 13.92 20.45
CA MET A 1 25.21 12.56 20.95
C MET A 1 24.62 11.55 19.97
N GLN A 2 25.39 10.57 19.50
CA GLN A 2 24.87 9.52 18.62
C GLN A 2 24.05 8.51 19.41
N ILE A 3 22.96 7.99 18.84
CA ILE A 3 22.15 6.93 19.42
C ILE A 3 22.61 5.60 18.83
N LYS A 4 22.89 4.63 19.69
CA LYS A 4 23.18 3.24 19.33
C LYS A 4 22.04 2.37 19.85
N GLY A 5 21.47 1.56 18.98
CA GLY A 5 20.38 0.68 19.34
C GLY A 5 20.21 -0.48 18.38
N LYS A 6 19.24 -1.32 18.68
CA LYS A 6 18.85 -2.48 17.87
C LYS A 6 17.48 -2.22 17.27
N LEU A 7 17.40 -2.22 15.95
CA LEU A 7 16.13 -2.23 15.23
C LEU A 7 15.69 -3.68 15.04
N THR A 8 14.51 -4.03 15.53
CA THR A 8 13.92 -5.36 15.42
C THR A 8 12.60 -5.27 14.67
N GLY A 9 12.37 -6.19 13.74
CA GLY A 9 11.11 -6.37 13.04
C GLY A 9 10.55 -7.76 13.27
N GLN A 10 9.23 -7.84 13.41
CA GLN A 10 8.48 -9.07 13.58
C GLN A 10 7.29 -9.10 12.62
N ILE A 11 7.20 -10.15 11.81
CA ILE A 11 6.04 -10.44 10.94
C ILE A 11 5.55 -11.83 11.32
N GLU A 12 4.39 -11.91 11.98
CA GLU A 12 3.88 -13.15 12.58
C GLU A 12 4.96 -13.86 13.43
N LYS A 13 5.46 -15.03 12.97
CA LYS A 13 6.52 -15.81 13.65
C LYS A 13 7.93 -15.45 13.19
N THR A 14 8.08 -14.70 12.09
CA THR A 14 9.37 -14.32 11.51
C THR A 14 9.92 -13.09 12.23
N SER A 15 11.16 -13.21 12.73
CA SER A 15 11.88 -12.13 13.41
C SER A 15 13.19 -11.80 12.69
N PHE A 16 13.57 -10.53 12.70
CA PHE A 16 14.83 -10.05 12.14
C PHE A 16 15.28 -8.80 12.89
N SER A 17 16.59 -8.56 12.93
CA SER A 17 17.10 -7.39 13.64
C SER A 17 18.50 -7.00 13.19
N GLN A 18 18.82 -5.72 13.30
CA GLN A 18 20.18 -5.22 13.13
C GLN A 18 20.53 -4.13 14.15
N ASN A 19 21.81 -4.01 14.49
CA ASN A 19 22.31 -2.88 15.25
C ASN A 19 22.42 -1.65 14.34
N VAL A 20 21.94 -0.51 14.81
CA VAL A 20 21.94 0.76 14.10
C VAL A 20 22.58 1.82 14.98
N THR A 21 23.47 2.61 14.38
CA THR A 21 23.99 3.84 14.99
C THR A 21 23.56 5.01 14.11
N ILE A 22 22.97 6.03 14.74
CA ILE A 22 22.44 7.23 14.12
C ILE A 22 23.04 8.46 14.82
N ALA A 23 23.67 9.34 14.05
CA ALA A 23 24.20 10.62 14.52
C ALA A 23 23.10 11.68 14.66
N PRO A 24 23.34 12.77 15.41
CA PRO A 24 22.38 13.87 15.53
C PRO A 24 21.99 14.44 14.16
N GLY A 25 20.69 14.51 13.87
CA GLY A 25 20.16 15.01 12.60
C GLY A 25 20.39 14.09 11.39
N GLU A 26 21.01 12.92 11.58
CA GLU A 26 21.21 11.95 10.50
C GLU A 26 19.90 11.24 10.15
N THR A 27 19.61 11.14 8.86
CA THR A 27 18.64 10.18 8.33
C THR A 27 19.40 9.03 7.71
N LYS A 28 19.12 7.80 8.17
CA LYS A 28 19.83 6.61 7.72
C LYS A 28 18.85 5.59 7.15
N LEU A 29 19.09 5.18 5.90
CA LEU A 29 18.37 4.05 5.31
C LEU A 29 18.88 2.74 5.92
N VAL A 30 17.95 1.99 6.49
CA VAL A 30 18.18 0.65 7.03
C VAL A 30 17.39 -0.33 6.18
N SER A 31 18.06 -1.35 5.64
CA SER A 31 17.44 -2.33 4.76
C SER A 31 17.62 -3.75 5.31
N PHE A 32 16.57 -4.55 5.18
CA PHE A 32 16.58 -5.98 5.46
C PHE A 32 16.29 -6.71 4.14
N THR A 33 17.32 -7.25 3.52
CA THR A 33 17.18 -7.95 2.23
C THR A 33 17.12 -9.46 2.44
N PRO A 34 16.44 -10.21 1.55
CA PRO A 34 16.43 -11.67 1.59
C PRO A 34 17.82 -12.33 1.55
N ASP A 35 18.83 -11.68 0.95
CA ASP A 35 20.20 -12.21 0.89
C ASP A 35 20.85 -12.31 2.28
N THR A 36 20.51 -11.38 3.17
CA THR A 36 21.05 -11.30 4.53
C THR A 36 20.06 -11.82 5.58
N TYR A 37 18.77 -11.79 5.27
CA TYR A 37 17.65 -12.24 6.11
C TYR A 37 16.78 -13.22 5.30
N PRO A 38 17.26 -14.46 5.06
CA PRO A 38 16.54 -15.44 4.24
C PRO A 38 15.17 -15.82 4.79
N GLN A 39 14.92 -15.60 6.09
CA GLN A 39 13.61 -15.75 6.70
C GLN A 39 12.54 -14.77 6.16
N LEU A 40 12.96 -13.72 5.44
CA LEU A 40 12.05 -12.82 4.72
C LEU A 40 11.60 -13.37 3.37
N ILE A 41 12.03 -14.57 2.99
CA ILE A 41 11.48 -15.32 1.86
C ILE A 41 10.29 -16.14 2.37
N PHE A 42 9.08 -15.62 2.15
CA PHE A 42 7.84 -16.31 2.53
C PHE A 42 7.54 -17.41 1.52
N GLN A 43 7.56 -18.67 1.97
CA GLN A 43 7.09 -19.79 1.16
C GLN A 43 5.56 -19.84 1.21
N ASN A 44 4.92 -19.88 0.04
CA ASN A 44 3.45 -19.89 -0.10
C ASN A 44 2.74 -18.79 0.73
N PRO A 45 3.06 -17.49 0.50
CA PRO A 45 2.44 -16.42 1.24
C PRO A 45 0.93 -16.38 0.97
N ARG A 46 0.16 -15.92 1.97
CA ARG A 46 -1.26 -15.62 1.81
C ARG A 46 -1.38 -14.35 0.99
N LEU A 47 -1.59 -14.50 -0.31
CA LEU A 47 -1.67 -13.38 -1.24
C LEU A 47 -2.91 -12.52 -0.96
N TRP A 48 -2.75 -11.21 -1.13
CA TRP A 48 -3.86 -10.27 -1.18
C TRP A 48 -4.49 -10.27 -2.58
N TRP A 49 -5.82 -10.24 -2.64
CA TRP A 49 -6.59 -10.19 -3.89
C TRP A 49 -7.69 -9.12 -3.83
N PRO A 50 -8.09 -8.54 -4.98
CA PRO A 50 -9.33 -7.78 -5.07
C PRO A 50 -10.54 -8.63 -4.66
N HIS A 51 -11.60 -7.97 -4.22
CA HIS A 51 -12.78 -8.63 -3.63
C HIS A 51 -13.45 -9.65 -4.54
N ASN A 52 -13.36 -9.45 -5.86
CA ASN A 52 -13.97 -10.33 -6.85
C ASN A 52 -13.05 -11.49 -7.29
N LEU A 53 -11.83 -11.60 -6.75
CA LEU A 53 -10.83 -12.58 -7.18
C LEU A 53 -10.30 -13.48 -6.06
N GLY A 54 -10.41 -13.09 -4.80
CA GLY A 54 -9.92 -13.88 -3.68
C GLY A 54 -9.95 -13.14 -2.34
N PRO A 55 -9.25 -13.67 -1.33
CA PRO A 55 -9.18 -13.06 0.01
C PRO A 55 -8.25 -11.83 0.09
N GLN A 56 -8.60 -10.88 0.95
CA GLN A 56 -7.85 -9.65 1.23
C GLN A 56 -6.83 -9.88 2.35
N ASN A 57 -5.91 -10.83 2.17
CA ASN A 57 -4.94 -11.15 3.23
C ASN A 57 -4.01 -9.98 3.53
N LEU A 58 -3.98 -9.56 4.79
CA LEU A 58 -3.08 -8.52 5.29
C LEU A 58 -2.21 -9.10 6.42
N TYR A 59 -0.98 -8.63 6.47
CA TYR A 59 0.04 -8.94 7.46
C TYR A 59 0.32 -7.71 8.32
N GLU A 60 0.80 -7.93 9.55
CA GLU A 60 1.31 -6.88 10.42
C GLU A 60 2.83 -7.05 10.59
N LEU A 61 3.57 -5.99 10.28
CA LEU A 61 4.96 -5.81 10.65
C LEU A 61 5.02 -4.94 11.92
N ASN A 62 5.55 -5.50 12.99
CA ASN A 62 5.87 -4.80 14.21
C ASN A 62 7.36 -4.43 14.21
N LEU A 63 7.67 -3.14 14.21
CA LEU A 63 9.02 -2.62 14.34
C LEU A 63 9.21 -2.03 15.74
N SER A 64 10.36 -2.33 16.35
CA SER A 64 10.78 -1.74 17.63
C SER A 64 12.23 -1.31 17.55
N PHE A 65 12.53 -0.12 18.06
CA PHE A 65 13.90 0.33 18.25
C PHE A 65 14.24 0.34 19.74
N GLU A 66 15.27 -0.40 20.12
CA GLU A 66 15.74 -0.51 21.50
C GLU A 66 17.10 0.18 21.64
N ALA A 67 17.23 1.08 22.62
CA ALA A 67 18.49 1.73 22.96
C ALA A 67 18.68 1.74 24.48
N SER A 68 19.90 1.48 24.94
CA SER A 68 20.24 1.41 26.38
C SER A 68 19.34 0.44 27.18
N GLY A 69 18.98 -0.70 26.59
CA GLY A 69 18.16 -1.73 27.23
C GLY A 69 16.66 -1.39 27.34
N LYS A 70 16.19 -0.34 26.65
CA LYS A 70 14.79 0.09 26.65
C LYS A 70 14.28 0.31 25.24
N VAL A 71 13.04 -0.10 24.95
CA VAL A 71 12.34 0.27 23.72
C VAL A 71 12.07 1.77 23.73
N THR A 72 12.63 2.49 22.76
CA THR A 72 12.47 3.94 22.62
C THR A 72 11.44 4.32 21.56
N ASP A 73 11.17 3.44 20.60
CA ASP A 73 10.18 3.67 19.55
C ASP A 73 9.53 2.36 19.08
N LEU A 74 8.28 2.46 18.62
CA LEU A 74 7.46 1.38 18.11
C LEU A 74 6.68 1.84 16.88
N LYS A 75 6.71 1.04 15.82
CA LYS A 75 5.91 1.28 14.62
C LYS A 75 5.24 0.00 14.16
N LYS A 76 3.92 0.07 13.95
CA LYS A 76 3.16 -0.98 13.26
C LYS A 76 2.93 -0.59 11.82
N VAL A 77 3.10 -1.55 10.91
CA VAL A 77 2.84 -1.38 9.48
C VAL A 77 2.00 -2.56 9.03
N ARG A 78 0.85 -2.28 8.43
CA ARG A 78 0.01 -3.30 7.80
C ARG A 78 0.31 -3.34 6.30
N PHE A 79 0.38 -4.54 5.73
CA PHE A 79 0.69 -4.71 4.31
C PHE A 79 0.08 -5.98 3.73
N GLY A 80 -0.18 -5.98 2.42
CA GLY A 80 -0.58 -7.18 1.65
C GLY A 80 0.53 -7.64 0.72
N ILE A 81 0.73 -8.96 0.60
CA ILE A 81 1.66 -9.53 -0.39
C ILE A 81 0.90 -9.71 -1.69
N ARG A 82 1.27 -8.94 -2.72
CA ARG A 82 0.65 -9.00 -4.05
C ARG A 82 1.63 -8.51 -5.11
N GLU A 83 1.42 -8.97 -6.34
CA GLU A 83 2.01 -8.39 -7.54
C GLU A 83 0.90 -7.75 -8.37
N ILE A 84 1.11 -6.50 -8.81
CA ILE A 84 0.22 -5.80 -9.74
C ILE A 84 1.07 -5.30 -10.90
N THR A 85 0.74 -5.74 -12.11
CA THR A 85 1.41 -5.31 -13.33
C THR A 85 0.39 -4.80 -14.35
N SER A 86 0.86 -4.00 -15.31
CA SER A 86 0.05 -3.60 -16.45
C SER A 86 0.90 -3.38 -17.69
N TRP A 87 0.33 -3.62 -18.86
CA TRP A 87 0.98 -3.39 -20.15
C TRP A 87 -0.03 -2.95 -21.19
N MET A 88 0.46 -2.35 -22.28
CA MET A 88 -0.35 -2.09 -23.47
C MET A 88 -0.42 -3.36 -24.30
N ASN A 89 -1.62 -3.81 -24.65
CA ASN A 89 -1.76 -5.00 -25.47
C ASN A 89 -1.18 -4.81 -26.89
N SER A 90 -0.86 -5.93 -27.51
CA SER A 90 -0.38 -6.02 -28.90
C SER A 90 -1.21 -6.98 -29.75
N PHE A 91 -2.23 -7.61 -29.17
CA PHE A 91 -3.09 -8.60 -29.83
C PHE A 91 -4.26 -7.98 -30.61
N ASP A 92 -4.49 -6.67 -30.49
CA ASP A 92 -5.45 -5.91 -31.29
C ASP A 92 -4.88 -4.54 -31.70
N SER A 93 -5.63 -3.83 -32.56
CA SER A 93 -5.26 -2.49 -33.03
C SER A 93 -5.57 -1.38 -32.03
N LEU A 94 -6.34 -1.67 -30.97
CA LEU A 94 -6.85 -0.67 -30.02
C LEU A 94 -5.81 -0.30 -28.96
N LYS A 95 -4.74 -1.09 -28.80
CA LYS A 95 -3.65 -0.84 -27.82
C LYS A 95 -4.24 -0.54 -26.43
N THR A 96 -5.09 -1.42 -25.92
CA THR A 96 -5.71 -1.23 -24.61
C THR A 96 -4.76 -1.61 -23.47
N ARG A 97 -4.87 -0.93 -22.33
CA ARG A 97 -4.10 -1.30 -21.13
C ARG A 97 -4.72 -2.51 -20.45
N VAL A 98 -3.93 -3.56 -20.29
CA VAL A 98 -4.28 -4.77 -19.54
C VAL A 98 -3.72 -4.65 -18.13
N TYR A 99 -4.52 -5.03 -17.14
CA TYR A 99 -4.12 -5.12 -15.74
C TYR A 99 -4.05 -6.59 -15.33
N GLN A 100 -3.03 -6.94 -14.56
CA GLN A 100 -2.83 -8.28 -14.04
C GLN A 100 -2.49 -8.22 -12.55
N ILE A 101 -3.08 -9.12 -11.78
CA ILE A 101 -2.85 -9.23 -10.34
C ILE A 101 -2.50 -10.67 -10.03
N ASN A 102 -1.33 -10.88 -9.41
CA ASN A 102 -0.79 -12.19 -9.07
C ASN A 102 -0.88 -13.17 -10.26
N GLY A 103 -0.48 -12.72 -11.46
CA GLY A 103 -0.54 -13.51 -12.70
C GLY A 103 -1.93 -13.64 -13.37
N LYS A 104 -3.01 -13.10 -12.79
CA LYS A 104 -4.37 -13.17 -13.37
C LYS A 104 -4.80 -11.86 -14.01
N ASN A 105 -5.11 -11.89 -15.30
CA ASN A 105 -5.63 -10.74 -16.03
C ASN A 105 -7.02 -10.36 -15.50
N MET A 106 -7.30 -9.06 -15.42
CA MET A 106 -8.55 -8.55 -14.90
C MET A 106 -9.01 -7.29 -15.65
N VAL A 107 -10.31 -7.20 -15.88
CA VAL A 107 -10.97 -5.97 -16.35
C VAL A 107 -11.22 -5.04 -15.16
N ILE A 108 -10.81 -3.79 -15.28
CA ILE A 108 -11.15 -2.74 -14.33
C ILE A 108 -12.61 -2.35 -14.54
N ARG A 109 -13.42 -2.55 -13.51
CA ARG A 109 -14.81 -2.10 -13.40
C ARG A 109 -14.82 -1.12 -12.25
N GLY A 110 -14.80 0.17 -12.55
CA GLY A 110 -14.57 1.19 -11.53
C GLY A 110 -15.37 2.46 -11.71
N GLY A 111 -15.13 3.40 -10.81
CA GLY A 111 -15.70 4.74 -10.82
C GLY A 111 -14.69 5.79 -10.39
N GLY A 112 -14.97 7.06 -10.71
CA GLY A 112 -14.24 8.18 -10.13
C GLY A 112 -14.66 8.37 -8.67
N TYR A 113 -13.69 8.47 -7.76
CA TYR A 113 -13.94 8.79 -6.36
C TYR A 113 -13.55 10.24 -6.08
N VAL A 114 -14.46 10.97 -5.45
CA VAL A 114 -14.25 12.34 -4.99
C VAL A 114 -14.64 12.45 -3.53
N GLN A 115 -13.84 13.20 -2.78
CA GLN A 115 -14.10 13.46 -1.37
C GLN A 115 -15.25 14.47 -1.20
N ASP A 116 -15.55 14.83 0.04
CA ASP A 116 -16.38 16.00 0.33
C ASP A 116 -15.81 17.25 -0.33
N LEU A 117 -16.67 18.09 -0.89
CA LEU A 117 -16.23 19.29 -1.62
C LEU A 117 -15.42 20.24 -0.73
N MET A 118 -15.73 20.27 0.57
CA MET A 118 -15.01 21.07 1.58
C MET A 118 -13.92 20.26 2.29
N LEU A 119 -13.60 19.05 1.79
CA LEU A 119 -12.60 18.14 2.36
C LEU A 119 -12.82 17.81 3.84
N ARG A 120 -14.08 17.82 4.30
CA ARG A 120 -14.41 17.45 5.68
C ARG A 120 -14.18 15.95 5.88
N PRO A 121 -13.39 15.54 6.89
CA PRO A 121 -13.15 14.13 7.15
C PRO A 121 -14.41 13.45 7.71
N SER A 122 -14.73 12.27 7.21
CA SER A 122 -15.72 11.36 7.81
C SER A 122 -15.39 9.94 7.43
N ASN A 123 -15.08 9.12 8.43
CA ASN A 123 -14.81 7.70 8.23
C ASN A 123 -16.10 6.95 7.86
N GLU A 124 -17.23 7.39 8.41
CA GLU A 124 -18.56 6.82 8.14
C GLU A 124 -18.93 6.96 6.66
N ARG A 125 -18.62 8.12 6.06
CA ARG A 125 -18.79 8.32 4.63
C ARG A 125 -17.84 7.43 3.82
N ILE A 126 -16.57 7.37 4.19
CA ILE A 126 -15.59 6.52 3.50
C ILE A 126 -16.05 5.06 3.49
N ASP A 127 -16.52 4.57 4.64
CA ASP A 127 -17.04 3.21 4.77
C ASP A 127 -18.25 2.99 3.86
N ALA A 128 -19.21 3.93 3.86
CA ALA A 128 -20.37 3.86 2.98
C ALA A 128 -20.00 3.89 1.49
N ASP A 129 -19.10 4.78 1.07
CA ASP A 129 -18.67 4.94 -0.32
C ASP A 129 -17.96 3.68 -0.83
N ILE A 130 -17.08 3.07 -0.02
CA ILE A 130 -16.42 1.80 -0.36
C ILE A 130 -17.43 0.66 -0.43
N MET A 131 -18.37 0.59 0.51
CA MET A 131 -19.42 -0.44 0.49
C MET A 131 -20.34 -0.31 -0.73
N TYR A 132 -20.68 0.91 -1.14
CA TYR A 132 -21.42 1.13 -2.39
C TYR A 132 -20.63 0.65 -3.60
N ALA A 133 -19.34 0.99 -3.71
CA ALA A 133 -18.50 0.50 -4.81
C ALA A 133 -18.47 -1.04 -4.85
N LYS A 134 -18.30 -1.68 -3.69
CA LYS A 134 -18.29 -3.15 -3.57
C LYS A 134 -19.64 -3.78 -3.93
N HIS A 135 -20.76 -3.23 -3.42
CA HIS A 135 -22.11 -3.71 -3.72
C HIS A 135 -22.52 -3.49 -5.19
N MET A 136 -21.96 -2.47 -5.85
CA MET A 136 -22.07 -2.29 -7.30
C MET A 136 -21.17 -3.24 -8.10
N ASN A 137 -20.43 -4.14 -7.44
CA ASN A 137 -19.48 -5.07 -8.04
C ASN A 137 -18.33 -4.35 -8.80
N LEU A 138 -17.99 -3.13 -8.39
CA LEU A 138 -16.80 -2.41 -8.86
C LEU A 138 -15.57 -2.94 -8.13
N ASN A 139 -14.44 -3.07 -8.83
CA ASN A 139 -13.18 -3.57 -8.27
C ASN A 139 -12.09 -2.48 -8.17
N ALA A 140 -12.36 -1.26 -8.63
CA ALA A 140 -11.41 -0.16 -8.52
C ALA A 140 -12.10 1.21 -8.38
N LEU A 141 -11.41 2.14 -7.73
CA LEU A 141 -11.74 3.56 -7.70
C LEU A 141 -10.57 4.37 -8.25
N ARG A 142 -10.88 5.33 -9.14
CA ARG A 142 -9.92 6.30 -9.67
C ARG A 142 -10.00 7.58 -8.86
N MET A 143 -8.85 8.01 -8.33
CA MET A 143 -8.73 9.26 -7.59
C MET A 143 -7.82 10.20 -8.38
N GLU A 144 -8.43 11.21 -8.98
CA GLU A 144 -7.72 12.22 -9.76
C GLU A 144 -7.40 13.45 -8.90
N ALA A 145 -6.76 13.21 -7.76
CA ALA A 145 -6.66 14.12 -6.62
C ALA A 145 -8.03 14.64 -6.09
N PRO A 146 -8.15 14.91 -4.77
CA PRO A 146 -7.13 14.74 -3.74
C PRO A 146 -6.94 13.26 -3.34
N ARG A 147 -5.72 12.93 -2.86
CA ARG A 147 -5.25 11.55 -2.55
C ARG A 147 -6.12 10.78 -1.53
N GLY A 148 -6.90 11.45 -0.69
CA GLY A 148 -7.66 10.83 0.40
C GLY A 148 -6.85 10.72 1.70
N SER A 149 -7.50 10.26 2.76
CA SER A 149 -6.88 9.96 4.06
C SER A 149 -6.26 8.56 4.05
N ASP A 150 -5.33 8.28 4.98
CA ASP A 150 -4.77 6.93 5.15
C ASP A 150 -5.88 5.89 5.45
N TYR A 151 -6.93 6.30 6.18
CA TYR A 151 -8.11 5.46 6.45
C TYR A 151 -8.79 4.96 5.17
N LEU A 152 -8.86 5.78 4.11
CA LEU A 152 -9.41 5.37 2.81
C LEU A 152 -8.59 4.25 2.17
N PHE A 153 -7.26 4.33 2.26
CA PHE A 153 -6.37 3.28 1.74
C PHE A 153 -6.51 2.00 2.56
N ASP A 154 -6.50 2.14 3.89
CA ASP A 154 -6.70 1.03 4.83
C ASP A 154 -8.00 0.28 4.57
N ARG A 155 -9.10 1.01 4.40
CA ARG A 155 -10.41 0.41 4.09
C ARG A 155 -10.45 -0.20 2.69
N CYS A 156 -9.81 0.41 1.70
CA CYS A 156 -9.71 -0.20 0.36
C CYS A 156 -8.88 -1.50 0.38
N ASP A 157 -7.81 -1.54 1.17
CA ASP A 157 -7.00 -2.74 1.38
C ASP A 157 -7.81 -3.84 2.07
N GLU A 158 -8.58 -3.52 3.11
CA GLU A 158 -9.46 -4.47 3.82
C GLU A 158 -10.60 -4.98 2.94
N GLU A 159 -11.17 -4.12 2.09
CA GLU A 159 -12.34 -4.45 1.28
C GLU A 159 -12.02 -5.00 -0.11
N GLY A 160 -10.76 -4.97 -0.52
CA GLY A 160 -10.34 -5.51 -1.80
C GLY A 160 -10.68 -4.59 -2.98
N ILE A 161 -10.69 -3.27 -2.76
CA ILE A 161 -10.93 -2.26 -3.78
C ILE A 161 -9.59 -1.68 -4.24
N LEU A 162 -9.29 -1.74 -5.54
CA LEU A 162 -8.07 -1.17 -6.08
C LEU A 162 -8.16 0.35 -6.15
N LEU A 163 -7.05 1.04 -5.92
CA LEU A 163 -6.95 2.48 -6.04
C LEU A 163 -6.05 2.86 -7.22
N MET A 164 -6.60 3.64 -8.15
CA MET A 164 -5.87 4.27 -9.24
C MET A 164 -5.66 5.74 -8.90
N VAL A 165 -4.58 6.02 -8.17
CA VAL A 165 -4.26 7.36 -7.67
C VAL A 165 -3.44 8.12 -8.73
N GLY A 166 -3.86 9.34 -9.03
CA GLY A 166 -3.14 10.23 -9.93
C GLY A 166 -3.29 11.70 -9.52
N TRP A 167 -2.52 12.55 -10.19
CA TRP A 167 -2.64 14.01 -10.09
C TRP A 167 -3.90 14.50 -10.81
N CYS A 168 -4.44 15.65 -10.40
CA CYS A 168 -5.56 16.29 -11.11
C CYS A 168 -5.12 16.96 -12.39
N CYS A 169 -5.88 16.72 -13.46
CA CYS A 169 -5.78 17.50 -14.67
C CYS A 169 -6.30 18.94 -14.49
N CYS A 170 -6.18 19.75 -15.53
CA CYS A 170 -6.74 21.12 -15.59
C CYS A 170 -6.29 22.03 -14.44
N SER A 171 -5.11 21.75 -13.89
CA SER A 171 -4.60 22.37 -12.68
C SER A 171 -3.11 22.73 -12.84
N ALA A 172 -2.51 23.26 -11.79
CA ALA A 172 -1.07 23.52 -11.76
C ALA A 172 -0.23 22.25 -12.00
N TRP A 173 -0.77 21.06 -11.70
CA TRP A 173 -0.07 19.78 -11.87
C TRP A 173 0.19 19.41 -13.33
N GLU A 174 -0.50 20.03 -14.29
CA GLU A 174 -0.25 19.81 -15.73
C GLU A 174 0.58 20.93 -16.37
N ARG A 175 1.02 21.93 -15.60
CA ARG A 175 1.87 23.01 -16.08
C ARG A 175 3.34 22.62 -15.99
N TRP A 176 3.69 21.55 -16.69
CA TRP A 176 5.08 21.11 -16.81
C TRP A 176 5.87 22.12 -17.66
N ASN A 177 7.01 22.58 -17.17
CA ASN A 177 8.01 23.21 -18.03
C ASN A 177 8.77 22.06 -18.71
N ASN A 178 8.80 22.06 -20.04
CA ASN A 178 9.74 21.23 -20.80
C ASN A 178 11.18 21.69 -20.55
#